data_AF-A0A3N5F250-F1
#
_entry.id   AF-A0A3N5F250-F1
#
_cell.length_a   1.000
_cell.length_b   1.000
_cell.length_c   1.000
_cell.angle_alpha   90.00
_cell.angle_beta   90.00
_cell.angle_gamma   90.00
#
_symmetry.space_group_name_H-M   'P 1'
#
loop_
_entity.id
_entity.type
_entity.pdbx_description
1 polymer ?
#
loop_
_entity_poly.entity_id
_entity_poly.type
_entity_poly.pdbx_seq_one_letter_code
_entity_poly.pdbx_strand_id
1 'polypeptide(L)'
;MAMDQKKPSLWQLQDRLLEYEEQINQDETELSEILGEIAGKIDNIKQMIDIFESEAERYKRYKDEMAARQKSLQNAADRLKSYVVASLEKHNTTFEKGNIWIVKLRESKRVETFAEPEAKDMLKLAQAGLFCIKTNFTWDKTAIKEALSNEQNYPLLEEYAKIVTSKSINFSAVNAAKKEKAL
;
A
#
# COMPACT_ATOMS: atom_id res chain seq x y z
N MET A 1 21.53 47.61 -68.56
CA MET A 1 21.20 48.75 -67.68
C MET A 1 21.83 48.46 -66.32
N ALA A 2 23.03 48.98 -66.08
CA ALA A 2 23.64 48.92 -64.76
C ALA A 2 23.02 50.04 -63.93
N MET A 3 22.30 49.69 -62.85
CA MET A 3 21.86 50.69 -61.90
C MET A 3 23.10 51.27 -61.23
N ASP A 4 23.35 52.55 -61.49
CA ASP A 4 24.38 53.34 -60.83
C ASP A 4 23.98 53.50 -59.35
N GLN A 5 24.48 52.59 -58.50
CA GLN A 5 24.29 52.68 -57.07
C GLN A 5 25.15 53.84 -56.56
N LYS A 6 24.51 55.02 -56.48
CA LYS A 6 25.07 56.22 -55.86
C LYS A 6 25.60 55.84 -54.47
N LYS A 7 26.93 55.88 -54.29
CA LYS A 7 27.54 55.61 -52.99
C LYS A 7 26.96 56.59 -51.97
N PRO A 8 26.42 56.11 -50.83
CA PRO A 8 25.87 56.99 -49.82
C PRO A 8 26.93 57.98 -49.35
N SER A 9 26.53 59.23 -49.14
CA SER A 9 27.45 60.25 -48.64
C SER A 9 27.90 59.89 -47.21
N LEU A 10 29.07 60.38 -46.81
CA LEU A 10 29.60 60.15 -45.47
C LEU A 10 28.58 60.54 -44.37
N TRP A 11 27.83 61.62 -44.61
CA TRP A 11 26.75 62.07 -43.74
C TRP A 11 25.59 61.08 -43.66
N GLN A 12 25.17 60.48 -44.78
CA GLN A 12 24.12 59.44 -44.79
C GLN A 12 24.53 58.16 -44.07
N LEU A 13 25.83 57.84 -44.02
CA LEU A 13 26.35 56.73 -43.22
C LEU A 13 26.39 57.07 -41.74
N GLN A 14 26.70 58.32 -41.39
CA GLN A 14 26.70 58.80 -40.01
C GLN A 14 25.28 58.80 -39.42
N ASP A 15 24.29 59.30 -40.17
CA ASP A 15 22.89 59.30 -39.74
C ASP A 15 22.38 57.86 -39.52
N ARG A 16 22.74 56.93 -40.40
CA ARG A 16 22.41 55.51 -40.23
C ARG A 16 23.09 54.86 -39.02
N LEU A 17 24.33 55.23 -38.71
CA LEU A 17 25.01 54.71 -37.53
C LEU A 17 24.32 55.19 -36.25
N LEU A 18 23.89 56.46 -36.20
CA LEU A 18 23.11 57.00 -35.09
C LEU A 18 21.76 56.28 -34.94
N GLU A 19 21.04 56.04 -36.04
CA GLU A 19 19.79 55.26 -36.01
C GLU A 19 20.00 53.82 -35.49
N TYR A 20 21.10 53.16 -35.90
CA TYR A 20 21.42 51.82 -35.41
C TYR A 20 21.84 51.83 -33.93
N GLU A 21 22.59 52.84 -33.47
CA GLU A 21 22.92 52.98 -32.05
C GLU A 21 21.66 53.20 -31.20
N GLU A 22 20.72 54.02 -31.65
CA GLU A 22 19.43 54.20 -30.98
C GLU A 22 18.60 52.92 -30.94
N GLN A 23 18.56 52.15 -32.04
CA GLN A 23 17.88 50.85 -32.09
C GLN A 23 18.51 49.82 -31.16
N ILE A 24 19.84 49.71 -31.15
CA ILE A 24 20.55 48.78 -30.26
C ILE A 24 20.26 49.10 -28.80
N ASN A 25 20.27 50.38 -28.41
CA ASN A 25 19.97 50.81 -27.05
C ASN A 25 18.51 50.52 -26.65
N GLN A 26 17.57 50.63 -27.58
CA GLN A 26 16.16 50.24 -27.36
C GLN A 26 16.03 48.73 -27.16
N ASP A 27 16.62 47.93 -28.04
CA ASP A 27 16.60 46.47 -27.96
C ASP A 27 17.23 45.96 -26.65
N GLU A 28 18.33 46.56 -26.19
CA GLU A 28 18.98 46.23 -24.91
C GLU A 28 18.08 46.54 -23.72
N THR A 29 17.32 47.64 -23.78
CA THR A 29 16.37 48.02 -22.72
C THR A 29 15.21 47.05 -22.65
N GLU A 30 14.61 46.69 -23.79
CA GLU A 30 13.51 45.71 -23.87
C GLU A 30 13.97 44.31 -23.41
N LEU A 31 15.17 43.87 -23.80
CA LEU A 31 15.76 42.61 -23.33
C LEU A 31 15.93 42.59 -21.81
N SER A 32 16.40 43.70 -21.22
CA SER A 32 16.55 43.83 -19.77
C SER A 32 15.21 43.73 -19.03
N GLU A 33 14.16 44.37 -19.56
CA GLU A 33 12.81 44.30 -19.01
C GLU A 33 12.25 42.87 -19.06
N ILE A 34 12.39 42.19 -20.21
CA ILE A 34 11.96 40.80 -20.39
C ILE A 34 12.70 39.87 -19.41
N LEU A 35 14.02 40.03 -19.24
CA LEU A 35 14.80 39.25 -18.30
C LEU A 35 14.36 39.49 -16.85
N GLY A 36 14.02 40.74 -16.49
CA GLY A 36 13.45 41.09 -15.20
C GLY A 36 12.10 40.41 -14.93
N GLU A 37 11.20 40.40 -15.92
CA GLU A 37 9.92 39.71 -15.81
C GLU A 37 10.07 38.19 -15.69
N ILE A 38 11.00 37.60 -16.44
CA ILE A 38 11.30 36.16 -16.37
C ILE A 38 11.82 35.81 -14.96
N ALA A 39 12.75 36.60 -14.42
CA ALA A 39 13.25 36.40 -13.07
C ALA A 39 12.12 36.45 -12.03
N GLY A 40 11.23 37.46 -12.11
CA GLY A 40 10.07 37.55 -11.22
C GLY A 40 9.12 36.35 -11.33
N LYS A 41 8.89 35.83 -12.54
CA LYS A 41 8.09 34.61 -12.75
C LYS A 41 8.77 33.37 -12.16
N ILE A 42 10.08 33.24 -12.29
CA ILE A 42 10.85 32.13 -11.70
C ILE A 42 10.73 32.15 -10.18
N ASP A 43 10.90 33.32 -9.55
CA ASP A 43 10.79 33.46 -8.09
C ASP A 43 9.38 33.12 -7.59
N ASN A 44 8.34 33.58 -8.29
CA ASN A 44 6.96 33.25 -7.96
C ASN A 44 6.67 31.75 -8.08
N ILE A 45 7.18 31.10 -9.13
CA ILE A 45 7.05 29.65 -9.30
C ILE A 45 7.77 28.91 -8.18
N LYS A 46 8.98 29.34 -7.81
CA LYS A 46 9.73 28.72 -6.72
C LYS A 46 9.00 28.84 -5.38
N GLN A 47 8.45 30.02 -5.07
CA GLN A 47 7.63 30.21 -3.88
C GLN A 47 6.41 29.29 -3.85
N MET A 48 5.72 29.11 -4.98
CA MET A 48 4.61 28.17 -5.06
C MET A 48 5.05 26.72 -4.87
N ILE A 49 6.18 26.32 -5.44
CA ILE A 49 6.75 24.98 -5.21
C ILE A 49 7.02 24.77 -3.72
N ASP A 50 7.64 25.73 -3.04
CA ASP A 50 7.96 25.62 -1.60
C ASP A 50 6.69 25.51 -0.74
N ILE A 51 5.63 26.24 -1.11
CA ILE A 51 4.31 26.11 -0.47
C ILE A 51 3.78 24.68 -0.65
N PHE A 52 3.75 24.16 -1.88
CA PHE A 52 3.24 22.81 -2.14
C PHE A 52 4.08 21.71 -1.49
N GLU A 53 5.40 21.84 -1.44
CA GLU A 53 6.28 20.92 -0.72
C GLU A 53 5.95 20.93 0.78
N SER A 54 5.79 22.13 1.37
CA SER A 54 5.44 22.26 2.78
C SER A 54 4.05 21.67 3.13
N GLU A 55 3.07 21.83 2.25
CA GLU A 55 1.74 21.23 2.42
C GLU A 55 1.80 19.71 2.27
N ALA A 56 2.53 19.19 1.28
CA ALA A 56 2.71 17.76 1.10
C ALA A 56 3.35 17.11 2.33
N GLU A 57 4.36 17.75 2.94
CA GLU A 57 4.95 17.29 4.20
C GLU A 57 3.95 17.28 5.36
N ARG A 58 3.11 18.31 5.49
CA ARG A 58 2.05 18.34 6.51
C ARG A 58 1.08 17.19 6.33
N TYR A 59 0.60 16.94 5.11
CA TYR A 59 -0.31 15.83 4.82
C TYR A 59 0.34 14.47 5.09
N LYS A 60 1.64 14.33 4.81
CA LYS A 60 2.39 13.11 5.15
C LYS A 60 2.40 12.87 6.66
N ARG A 61 2.68 13.90 7.47
CA ARG A 61 2.63 13.78 8.95
C ARG A 61 1.25 13.38 9.45
N TYR A 62 0.18 14.01 8.94
CA TYR A 62 -1.19 13.63 9.30
C TYR A 62 -1.53 12.19 8.92
N LYS A 63 -1.09 11.72 7.75
CA LYS A 63 -1.27 10.33 7.33
C LYS A 63 -0.59 9.38 8.29
N ASP A 64 0.65 9.67 8.69
CA ASP A 64 1.42 8.82 9.61
C ASP A 64 0.79 8.80 11.01
N GLU A 65 0.31 9.93 11.51
CA GLU A 65 -0.43 10.03 12.78
C GLU A 65 -1.74 9.23 12.74
N MET A 66 -2.52 9.35 11.67
CA MET A 66 -3.77 8.60 11.52
C MET A 66 -3.51 7.10 11.39
N ALA A 67 -2.45 6.69 10.68
CA ALA A 67 -2.04 5.30 10.59
C ALA A 67 -1.61 4.75 11.97
N ALA A 68 -0.86 5.53 12.75
CA ALA A 68 -0.48 5.16 14.11
C ALA A 68 -1.71 5.03 15.03
N ARG A 69 -2.66 5.96 14.94
CA ARG A 69 -3.92 5.91 15.68
C ARG A 69 -4.77 4.71 15.28
N GLN A 70 -4.88 4.41 13.99
CA GLN A 70 -5.55 3.22 13.48
C GLN A 70 -4.93 1.95 14.06
N LYS A 71 -3.60 1.83 14.03
CA LYS A 71 -2.87 0.69 14.60
C LYS A 71 -3.09 0.56 16.11
N SER A 72 -3.09 1.67 16.84
CA SER A 72 -3.35 1.69 18.28
C SER A 72 -4.77 1.22 18.61
N LEU A 73 -5.78 1.71 17.89
CA LEU A 73 -7.17 1.30 18.06
C LEU A 73 -7.38 -0.17 17.67
N GLN A 74 -6.73 -0.63 16.61
CA GLN A 74 -6.76 -2.04 16.20
C GLN A 74 -6.17 -2.94 17.29
N ASN A 75 -5.01 -2.59 17.84
CA ASN A 75 -4.40 -3.31 18.94
C ASN A 75 -5.29 -3.32 20.19
N ALA A 76 -5.94 -2.20 20.51
CA ALA A 76 -6.88 -2.13 21.63
C ALA A 76 -8.09 -3.04 21.40
N ALA A 77 -8.65 -3.06 20.18
CA ALA A 77 -9.73 -3.96 19.81
C ALA A 77 -9.31 -5.44 19.90
N ASP A 78 -8.11 -5.79 19.46
CA ASP A 78 -7.61 -7.16 19.51
C ASP A 78 -7.29 -7.61 20.94
N ARG A 79 -6.84 -6.71 21.82
CA ARG A 79 -6.74 -6.97 23.26
C ARG A 79 -8.11 -7.24 23.89
N LEU A 80 -9.14 -6.46 23.53
CA LEU A 80 -10.50 -6.69 24.02
C LEU A 80 -11.06 -8.02 23.53
N LYS A 81 -10.85 -8.38 22.26
CA LYS A 81 -11.23 -9.72 21.75
C LYS A 81 -10.51 -10.82 22.54
N SER A 82 -9.20 -10.69 22.74
CA SER A 82 -8.41 -11.67 23.50
C SER A 82 -8.91 -11.80 24.94
N TYR A 83 -9.27 -10.69 25.59
CA TYR A 83 -9.88 -10.70 26.91
C TYR A 83 -11.21 -11.45 26.94
N VAL A 84 -12.09 -11.22 25.95
CA VAL A 84 -13.36 -11.93 25.85
C VAL A 84 -13.14 -13.43 25.59
N VAL A 85 -12.13 -13.81 24.79
CA VAL A 85 -11.78 -15.23 24.57
C VAL A 85 -11.38 -15.85 25.90
N ALA A 86 -10.43 -15.23 26.60
CA ALA A 86 -9.94 -15.72 27.88
C ALA A 86 -11.05 -15.81 28.94
N SER A 87 -12.00 -14.86 28.93
CA SER A 87 -13.16 -14.89 29.83
C SER A 87 -14.09 -16.07 29.52
N LEU A 88 -14.46 -16.25 28.25
CA LEU A 88 -15.29 -17.38 27.79
C LEU A 88 -14.63 -18.73 28.11
N GLU A 89 -13.33 -18.86 27.88
CA GLU A 89 -12.56 -20.06 28.21
C GLU A 89 -12.52 -20.31 29.73
N LYS A 90 -12.29 -19.28 30.54
CA LYS A 90 -12.29 -19.39 32.01
C LYS A 90 -13.64 -19.90 32.54
N HIS A 91 -14.73 -19.55 31.89
CA HIS A 91 -16.08 -19.97 32.25
C HIS A 91 -16.55 -21.24 31.53
N ASN A 92 -15.70 -21.87 30.71
CA ASN A 92 -16.03 -23.02 29.86
C ASN A 92 -17.29 -22.79 29.00
N THR A 93 -17.54 -21.54 28.60
CA THR A 93 -18.66 -21.18 27.72
C THR A 93 -18.14 -20.85 26.32
N THR A 94 -18.77 -21.42 25.30
CA THR A 94 -18.43 -21.15 23.89
C THR A 94 -19.37 -20.13 23.25
N PHE A 95 -20.41 -19.72 23.99
CA PHE A 95 -21.50 -18.88 23.54
C PHE A 95 -21.99 -18.03 24.70
N GLU A 96 -22.14 -16.73 24.49
CA GLU A 96 -22.75 -15.81 25.46
C GLU A 96 -23.62 -14.78 24.72
N LYS A 97 -24.82 -14.51 25.25
CA LYS A 97 -25.73 -13.52 24.67
C LYS A 97 -25.77 -12.27 25.54
N GLY A 98 -25.31 -11.15 25.00
CA GLY A 98 -25.51 -9.83 25.58
C GLY A 98 -26.84 -9.18 25.16
N ASN A 99 -27.03 -7.94 25.59
CA ASN A 99 -28.24 -7.16 25.29
C ASN A 99 -28.37 -6.83 23.79
N ILE A 100 -27.25 -6.53 23.13
CA ILE A 100 -27.22 -6.08 21.71
C ILE A 100 -26.52 -7.11 20.81
N TRP A 101 -25.50 -7.79 21.34
CA TRP A 101 -24.61 -8.67 20.59
C TRP A 101 -24.59 -10.08 21.19
N ILE A 102 -24.40 -11.06 20.31
CA ILE A 102 -24.12 -12.44 20.65
C ILE A 102 -22.64 -12.69 20.36
N VAL A 103 -21.95 -13.31 21.31
CA VAL A 103 -20.54 -13.68 21.22
C VAL A 103 -20.47 -15.19 21.04
N LYS A 104 -19.83 -15.63 19.96
CA LYS A 104 -19.52 -17.04 19.71
C LYS A 104 -18.02 -17.24 19.58
N LEU A 105 -17.48 -18.19 20.31
CA LEU A 105 -16.12 -18.65 20.13
C LEU A 105 -16.06 -19.55 18.90
N ARG A 106 -15.25 -19.17 17.92
CA ARG A 106 -15.02 -19.91 16.69
C ARG A 106 -13.64 -20.53 16.75
N GLU A 107 -13.60 -21.84 16.63
CA GLU A 107 -12.35 -22.57 16.47
C GLU A 107 -12.01 -22.67 14.97
N SER A 108 -10.83 -22.21 14.60
CA SER A 108 -10.28 -22.39 13.25
C SER A 108 -9.04 -23.28 13.31
N LYS A 109 -9.08 -24.37 12.56
CA LYS A 109 -7.94 -25.26 12.34
C LYS A 109 -7.18 -24.83 11.09
N ARG A 110 -5.89 -24.48 11.23
CA ARG A 110 -4.97 -24.20 10.12
C ARG A 110 -3.77 -25.14 10.22
N VAL A 111 -3.22 -25.51 9.06
CA VAL A 111 -1.97 -26.26 8.96
C VAL A 111 -0.81 -25.27 8.83
N GLU A 112 0.16 -25.39 9.72
CA GLU A 112 1.47 -24.73 9.59
C GLU A 112 2.52 -25.76 9.18
N THR A 113 3.32 -25.41 8.18
CA THR A 113 4.38 -26.24 7.60
C THR A 113 5.73 -25.64 7.99
N PHE A 114 6.61 -26.43 8.59
CA PHE A 114 7.85 -25.95 9.23
C PHE A 114 9.10 -26.02 8.35
N ALA A 115 9.12 -26.95 7.39
CA ALA A 115 10.23 -27.11 6.45
C ALA A 115 9.71 -27.61 5.10
N GLU A 116 10.47 -27.39 4.03
CA GLU A 116 10.21 -28.04 2.74
C GLU A 116 10.74 -29.49 2.80
N PRO A 117 9.96 -30.48 2.31
CA PRO A 117 10.41 -31.87 2.33
C PRO A 117 11.54 -32.08 1.32
N GLU A 118 12.52 -32.92 1.64
CA GLU A 118 13.53 -33.31 0.66
C GLU A 118 12.92 -34.13 -0.49
N ALA A 119 13.55 -34.12 -1.67
CA ALA A 119 13.05 -34.78 -2.87
C ALA A 119 12.75 -36.29 -2.68
N LYS A 120 13.46 -36.96 -1.77
CA LYS A 120 13.23 -38.38 -1.43
C LYS A 120 11.96 -38.60 -0.61
N ASP A 121 11.62 -37.67 0.28
CA ASP A 121 10.42 -37.74 1.11
C ASP A 121 9.20 -37.20 0.38
N MET A 122 9.39 -36.26 -0.56
CA MET A 122 8.35 -35.83 -1.48
C MET A 122 7.74 -36.99 -2.26
N LEU A 123 8.53 -37.97 -2.71
CA LEU A 123 8.02 -39.14 -3.44
C LEU A 123 7.11 -40.00 -2.56
N LYS A 124 7.46 -40.19 -1.29
CA LYS A 124 6.65 -40.97 -0.34
C LYS A 124 5.34 -40.24 -0.03
N LEU A 125 5.38 -38.92 0.11
CA LEU A 125 4.19 -38.12 0.40
C LEU A 125 3.30 -37.90 -0.85
N ALA A 126 3.89 -37.84 -2.04
CA ALA A 126 3.15 -37.80 -3.30
C ALA A 126 2.39 -39.11 -3.55
N GLN A 127 2.98 -40.27 -3.21
CA GLN A 127 2.28 -41.56 -3.23
C GLN A 127 1.08 -41.61 -2.27
N ALA A 128 1.15 -40.87 -1.17
CA ALA A 128 0.04 -40.68 -0.23
C ALA A 128 -1.00 -39.63 -0.68
N GLY A 129 -0.84 -39.04 -1.88
CA GLY A 129 -1.78 -38.05 -2.42
C GLY A 129 -1.73 -36.66 -1.77
N LEU A 130 -0.67 -36.36 -1.01
CA LEU A 130 -0.54 -35.13 -0.21
C LEU A 130 0.08 -33.95 -0.96
N PHE A 131 0.43 -34.11 -2.24
CA PHE A 131 1.07 -33.10 -3.08
C PHE A 131 0.36 -32.97 -4.43
N CYS A 132 0.06 -31.73 -4.85
CA CYS A 132 -0.39 -31.43 -6.20
C CYS A 132 0.76 -30.85 -7.05
N ILE A 133 1.09 -31.52 -8.15
CA ILE A 133 2.16 -31.12 -9.08
C ILE A 133 1.62 -30.01 -10.00
N LYS A 134 1.88 -28.76 -9.65
CA LYS A 134 2.15 -27.70 -10.64
C LYS A 134 3.62 -27.32 -10.50
N THR A 135 4.24 -26.88 -11.57
CA THR A 135 5.69 -26.59 -11.70
C THR A 135 6.26 -25.55 -10.71
N ASN A 136 5.45 -25.06 -9.77
CA ASN A 136 5.88 -24.44 -8.53
C ASN A 136 5.43 -25.33 -7.36
N PHE A 137 6.39 -25.90 -6.64
CA PHE A 137 6.13 -26.76 -5.48
C PHE A 137 5.47 -25.95 -4.36
N THR A 138 4.15 -26.08 -4.22
CA THR A 138 3.39 -25.44 -3.13
C THR A 138 2.60 -26.48 -2.36
N TRP A 139 2.67 -26.42 -1.04
CA TRP A 139 1.93 -27.30 -0.14
C TRP A 139 0.42 -27.22 -0.34
N ASP A 140 -0.23 -28.38 -0.53
CA ASP A 140 -1.69 -28.50 -0.52
C ASP A 140 -2.23 -28.57 0.92
N LYS A 141 -2.49 -27.40 1.51
CA LYS A 141 -2.93 -27.28 2.91
C LYS A 141 -4.28 -27.93 3.18
N THR A 142 -5.09 -28.18 2.15
CA THR A 142 -6.39 -28.86 2.29
C THR A 142 -6.21 -30.36 2.43
N ALA A 143 -5.43 -30.99 1.53
CA ALA A 143 -5.13 -32.42 1.61
C ALA A 143 -4.40 -32.80 2.92
N ILE A 144 -3.44 -31.98 3.33
CA ILE A 144 -2.69 -32.19 4.58
C ILE A 144 -3.59 -32.08 5.81
N LYS A 145 -4.55 -31.14 5.80
CA LYS A 145 -5.50 -30.96 6.91
C LYS A 145 -6.41 -32.17 7.05
N GLU A 146 -6.87 -32.74 5.94
CA GLU A 146 -7.70 -33.95 5.94
C GLU A 146 -6.90 -35.16 6.44
N ALA A 147 -5.67 -35.36 5.96
CA ALA A 147 -4.81 -36.45 6.41
C ALA A 147 -4.48 -36.38 7.91
N LEU A 148 -4.12 -35.20 8.43
CA LEU A 148 -3.86 -34.99 9.86
C LEU A 148 -5.12 -35.08 10.73
N SER A 149 -6.31 -34.82 10.18
CA SER A 149 -7.57 -34.90 10.93
C SER A 149 -8.15 -36.32 11.00
N ASN A 150 -7.82 -37.17 10.02
CA ASN A 150 -8.35 -38.53 9.89
C ASN A 150 -7.49 -39.61 10.57
N GLU A 151 -6.49 -39.22 11.39
CA GLU A 151 -5.54 -40.13 12.05
C GLU A 151 -4.85 -41.12 11.10
N GLN A 152 -4.74 -40.80 9.81
CA GLN A 152 -3.91 -41.56 8.90
C GLN A 152 -2.46 -41.32 9.28
N ASN A 153 -1.82 -42.36 9.80
CA ASN A 153 -0.52 -42.28 10.44
C ASN A 153 0.59 -42.11 9.37
N TYR A 154 0.90 -40.85 9.05
CA TYR A 154 2.03 -40.48 8.19
C TYR A 154 3.14 -39.88 9.08
N PRO A 155 4.05 -40.69 9.64
CA PRO A 155 5.06 -40.22 10.58
C PRO A 155 5.94 -39.09 10.02
N LEU A 156 6.21 -39.10 8.71
CA LEU A 156 6.91 -38.02 8.02
C LEU A 156 6.10 -36.71 8.06
N LEU A 157 4.78 -36.76 7.93
CA LEU A 157 3.93 -35.55 7.87
C LEU A 157 3.91 -34.80 9.22
N GLU A 158 4.01 -35.51 10.34
CA GLU A 158 4.06 -34.91 11.68
C GLU A 158 5.37 -34.15 11.94
N GLU A 159 6.47 -34.55 11.30
CA GLU A 159 7.75 -33.84 11.35
C GLU A 159 7.71 -32.51 10.57
N TYR A 160 6.89 -32.44 9.51
CA TYR A 160 6.85 -31.28 8.60
C TYR A 160 5.66 -30.35 8.82
N ALA A 161 4.56 -30.82 9.40
CA ALA A 161 3.34 -30.04 9.52
C ALA A 161 2.54 -30.35 10.80
N LYS A 162 1.95 -29.31 11.40
CA LYS A 162 1.06 -29.45 12.55
C LYS A 162 -0.22 -28.65 12.36
N ILE A 163 -1.34 -29.19 12.84
CA ILE A 163 -2.58 -28.43 12.98
C ILE A 163 -2.44 -27.49 14.17
N VAL A 164 -2.43 -26.20 13.91
CA VAL A 164 -2.56 -25.16 14.92
C VAL A 164 -4.03 -24.75 14.99
N THR A 165 -4.63 -24.96 16.16
CA THR A 165 -5.96 -24.45 16.48
C THR A 165 -5.84 -23.02 17.00
N SER A 166 -6.33 -22.06 16.21
CA SER A 166 -6.51 -20.70 16.68
C SER A 166 -7.98 -20.47 17.02
N LYS A 167 -8.22 -19.84 18.16
CA LYS A 167 -9.56 -19.44 18.62
C LYS A 167 -9.78 -17.97 18.33
N SER A 168 -10.93 -17.64 17.77
CA SER A 168 -11.34 -16.28 17.45
C SER A 168 -12.78 -16.04 17.87
N ILE A 169 -13.17 -14.78 18.00
CA ILE A 169 -14.54 -14.40 18.36
C ILE A 169 -15.27 -13.92 17.13
N ASN A 170 -16.51 -14.38 16.98
CA ASN A 170 -17.47 -13.75 16.09
C ASN A 170 -18.55 -13.02 16.91
N PHE A 171 -18.78 -11.75 16.58
CA PHE A 171 -19.87 -10.95 17.12
C PHE A 171 -21.01 -10.91 16.09
N SER A 172 -22.22 -11.30 16.49
CA SER A 172 -23.42 -11.19 15.65
C SER A 172 -24.51 -10.41 16.37
N ALA A 173 -25.22 -9.52 15.67
CA ALA A 173 -26.30 -8.75 16.26
C ALA A 173 -27.47 -9.66 16.66
N VAL A 174 -28.09 -9.42 17.83
CA VAL A 174 -29.20 -10.24 18.34
C VAL A 174 -30.40 -10.26 17.38
N ASN A 175 -30.63 -9.18 16.63
CA ASN A 175 -31.73 -9.09 15.66
C ASN A 175 -31.43 -9.79 14.30
N ALA A 176 -30.17 -10.07 13.98
CA ALA A 176 -29.80 -10.79 12.77
C ALA A 176 -30.05 -12.31 12.90
N ALA A 177 -29.88 -12.85 14.12
CA ALA A 177 -30.07 -14.28 14.40
C ALA A 177 -31.53 -14.77 14.28
N LYS A 178 -32.53 -13.88 14.19
CA LYS A 178 -33.93 -14.26 13.92
C LYS A 178 -34.19 -14.54 12.44
N LYS A 179 -33.38 -14.03 11.50
CA LYS A 179 -33.58 -14.26 10.06
C LYS A 179 -33.04 -15.61 9.57
N GLU A 180 -32.04 -16.19 10.24
CA GLU A 180 -31.47 -17.49 9.86
C GLU A 180 -32.32 -18.71 10.27
N LYS A 181 -33.40 -18.53 11.04
CA LYS A 181 -34.35 -19.61 11.38
C LYS A 181 -35.63 -19.60 10.53
N ALA A 182 -35.71 -18.72 9.53
CA ALA A 182 -36.89 -18.54 8.67
C ALA A 182 -36.64 -18.94 7.20
N LEU A 183 -35.55 -19.67 6.93
CA LEU A 183 -35.24 -20.33 5.65
C LEU A 183 -34.98 -21.81 5.90
#